data_AF-A0A7S1N9Y2-F1
#
_entry.id   AF-A0A7S1N9Y2-F1
#
_cell.length_a   1.000
_cell.length_b   1.000
_cell.length_c   1.000
_cell.angle_alpha   90.00
_cell.angle_beta   90.00
_cell.angle_gamma   90.00
#
_symmetry.space_group_name_H-M   'P 1'
#
loop_
_entity.id
_entity.type
_entity.pdbx_description
1 polymer ?
#
loop_
_entity_poly.entity_id
_entity_poly.type
_entity_poly.pdbx_seq_one_letter_code
_entity_poly.pdbx_strand_id
1 'polypeptide(L)'
;FSSSPRTMKTGTLGLTAYILMSILSAVAIVLITKRLFFIYHFKWATSLLVLHQGSCAAIAWVFVPLGYVAQPKFNTLSLLGGSLGALSIAFLNASLWYNAVGTYQVFKLLTVPVIAGIDFVWTGKQLSRLQLLALACIVVGTGFVTVAEVELRVIGTVMGILATSVTALHQIMMEKVTRENQFDKMQTLLVYTTISTPLCFVIAAFTEPLTEVSAYEWSRGALAHLILSCVVFYFVAISMVVIVNAASPLTFQVV
;
A
#
# COMPACT_ATOMS: atom_id res chain seq x y z
N PHE A 1 33.77 17.44 7.91
CA PHE A 1 33.63 16.00 8.19
C PHE A 1 32.41 15.46 7.45
N SER A 2 32.65 14.98 6.23
CA SER A 2 31.63 14.46 5.31
C SER A 2 31.37 12.99 5.64
N SER A 3 30.33 12.69 6.41
CA SER A 3 29.86 11.31 6.58
C SER A 3 29.13 10.87 5.33
N SER A 4 29.71 9.87 4.66
CA SER A 4 29.17 9.09 3.55
C SER A 4 27.68 8.73 3.73
N PRO A 5 26.89 8.72 2.63
CA PRO A 5 25.46 8.43 2.66
C PRO A 5 25.19 6.97 3.08
N ARG A 6 24.49 6.77 4.21
CA ARG A 6 23.97 5.45 4.58
C ARG A 6 22.80 5.11 3.67
N THR A 7 23.07 4.46 2.55
CA THR A 7 22.09 3.58 1.89
C THR A 7 21.51 2.64 2.95
N MET A 8 20.18 2.46 2.98
CA MET A 8 19.50 1.54 3.90
C MET A 8 20.00 0.10 3.66
N LYS A 9 21.12 -0.28 4.29
CA LYS A 9 21.71 -1.61 4.20
C LYS A 9 20.97 -2.53 5.16
N THR A 10 19.77 -2.93 4.79
CA THR A 10 19.14 -4.09 5.42
C THR A 10 19.92 -5.31 4.95
N GLY A 11 20.66 -5.97 5.84
CA GLY A 11 21.35 -7.22 5.49
C GLY A 11 20.36 -8.25 4.93
N THR A 12 20.83 -9.20 4.12
CA THR A 12 19.98 -10.22 3.46
C THR A 12 19.03 -10.92 4.43
N LEU A 13 19.52 -11.26 5.64
CA LEU A 13 18.70 -11.85 6.70
C LEU A 13 17.56 -10.93 7.17
N GLY A 14 17.83 -9.63 7.28
CA GLY A 14 16.82 -8.63 7.62
C GLY A 14 15.76 -8.51 6.54
N LEU A 15 16.16 -8.49 5.26
CA LEU A 15 15.19 -8.40 4.15
C LEU A 15 14.28 -9.63 4.11
N THR A 16 14.81 -10.84 4.29
CA THR A 16 14.02 -12.07 4.36
C THR A 16 12.99 -12.01 5.50
N ALA A 17 13.36 -11.49 6.67
CA ALA A 17 12.44 -11.32 7.78
C ALA A 17 11.30 -10.34 7.44
N TYR A 18 11.58 -9.24 6.74
CA TYR A 18 10.55 -8.30 6.29
C TYR A 18 9.62 -8.89 5.21
N ILE A 19 10.13 -9.75 4.32
CA ILE A 19 9.32 -10.48 3.35
C ILE A 19 8.36 -11.44 4.07
N LEU A 20 8.85 -12.25 5.01
CA LEU A 20 8.01 -13.15 5.81
C LEU A 20 6.97 -12.37 6.63
N MET A 21 7.37 -11.25 7.23
CA MET A 21 6.45 -10.37 7.95
C MET A 21 5.37 -9.81 7.02
N SER A 22 5.71 -9.44 5.78
CA SER A 22 4.76 -8.95 4.79
C SER A 22 3.71 -10.01 4.47
N ILE A 23 4.14 -11.24 4.16
CA ILE A 23 3.23 -12.36 3.84
C ILE A 23 2.31 -12.67 5.04
N LEU A 24 2.87 -12.83 6.24
CA LEU A 24 2.09 -13.17 7.43
C LEU A 24 1.11 -12.06 7.81
N SER A 25 1.55 -10.80 7.76
CA SER A 25 0.68 -9.65 8.08
C SER A 25 -0.40 -9.41 7.02
N ALA A 26 -0.11 -9.67 5.74
CA ALA A 26 -1.09 -9.59 4.65
C ALA A 26 -2.21 -10.64 4.80
N VAL A 27 -1.88 -11.87 5.20
CA VAL A 27 -2.90 -12.90 5.50
C VAL A 27 -3.69 -12.52 6.75
N ALA A 28 -3.00 -12.09 7.82
CA ALA A 28 -3.64 -11.73 9.07
C ALA A 28 -4.61 -10.55 8.91
N ILE A 29 -4.23 -9.50 8.18
CA ILE A 29 -5.10 -8.32 7.99
C ILE A 29 -6.38 -8.71 7.25
N VAL A 30 -6.32 -9.58 6.24
CA VAL A 30 -7.50 -10.07 5.51
C VAL A 30 -8.45 -10.83 6.46
N LEU A 31 -7.91 -11.71 7.31
CA LEU A 31 -8.75 -12.47 8.25
C LEU A 31 -9.39 -11.59 9.32
N ILE A 32 -8.64 -10.63 9.88
CA ILE A 32 -9.14 -9.73 10.93
C ILE A 32 -10.20 -8.77 10.36
N THR A 33 -9.93 -8.18 9.19
CA THR A 33 -10.88 -7.28 8.51
C THR A 33 -12.15 -8.02 8.08
N LYS A 34 -12.03 -9.27 7.61
CA LYS A 34 -13.20 -10.12 7.34
C LYS A 34 -14.07 -10.30 8.60
N ARG A 35 -13.47 -10.49 9.77
CA ARG A 35 -14.24 -10.55 11.03
C ARG A 35 -14.92 -9.22 11.35
N LEU A 36 -14.25 -8.09 11.17
CA LEU A 36 -14.86 -6.77 11.35
C LEU A 36 -16.07 -6.57 10.44
N PHE A 37 -15.97 -6.98 9.18
CA PHE A 37 -17.04 -6.79 8.18
C PHE A 37 -18.23 -7.74 8.40
N PHE A 38 -17.98 -9.02 8.64
CA PHE A 38 -19.03 -10.04 8.62
C PHE A 38 -19.56 -10.43 10.01
N ILE A 39 -18.75 -10.34 11.07
CA ILE A 39 -19.17 -10.67 12.45
C ILE A 39 -19.61 -9.42 13.19
N TYR A 40 -18.81 -8.34 13.10
CA TYR A 40 -19.09 -7.10 13.81
C TYR A 40 -19.86 -6.09 12.96
N HIS A 41 -20.15 -6.39 11.69
CA HIS A 41 -20.96 -5.56 10.79
C HIS A 41 -20.43 -4.12 10.61
N PHE A 42 -19.11 -3.90 10.71
CA PHE A 42 -18.51 -2.63 10.34
C PHE A 42 -18.41 -2.56 8.80
N LYS A 43 -19.36 -1.92 8.13
CA LYS A 43 -19.51 -2.03 6.66
C LYS A 43 -18.65 -1.04 5.85
N TRP A 44 -17.94 -0.14 6.52
CA TRP A 44 -17.27 1.02 5.92
C TRP A 44 -15.77 0.75 5.69
N ALA A 45 -15.46 0.12 4.56
CA ALA A 45 -14.09 -0.29 4.22
C ALA A 45 -13.11 0.90 4.07
N THR A 46 -13.56 2.01 3.50
CA THR A 46 -12.73 3.21 3.29
C THR A 46 -12.45 3.91 4.62
N SER A 47 -13.43 3.98 5.51
CA SER A 47 -13.25 4.47 6.89
C SER A 47 -12.29 3.59 7.69
N LEU A 48 -12.36 2.26 7.53
CA LEU A 48 -11.39 1.36 8.16
C LEU A 48 -9.96 1.63 7.67
N LEU A 49 -9.80 1.89 6.37
CA LEU A 49 -8.50 2.22 5.79
C LEU A 49 -7.96 3.56 6.29
N VAL A 50 -8.81 4.56 6.52
CA VAL A 50 -8.42 5.81 7.16
C VAL A 50 -7.92 5.56 8.58
N LEU A 51 -8.60 4.71 9.36
CA LEU A 51 -8.16 4.35 10.71
C LEU A 51 -6.82 3.62 10.68
N HIS A 52 -6.62 2.71 9.73
CA HIS A 52 -5.34 2.02 9.50
C HIS A 52 -4.21 3.00 9.19
N GLN A 53 -4.38 3.86 8.19
CA GLN A 53 -3.35 4.84 7.84
C GLN A 53 -3.09 5.86 8.95
N GLY A 54 -4.16 6.37 9.57
CA GLY A 54 -4.08 7.28 10.70
C GLY A 54 -3.35 6.66 11.89
N SER A 55 -3.55 5.36 12.14
CA SER A 55 -2.80 4.65 13.18
C SER A 55 -1.32 4.54 12.86
N CYS A 56 -0.93 4.28 11.60
CA CYS A 56 0.48 4.28 11.20
C CYS A 56 1.12 5.66 11.37
N ALA A 57 0.41 6.73 10.94
CA ALA A 57 0.87 8.10 11.11
C ALA A 57 1.05 8.42 12.60
N ALA A 58 0.05 8.11 13.43
CA ALA A 58 0.09 8.35 14.88
C ALA A 58 1.25 7.62 15.55
N ILE A 59 1.44 6.33 15.26
CA ILE A 59 2.56 5.53 15.79
C ILE A 59 3.88 6.19 15.40
N ALA A 60 4.06 6.55 14.11
CA ALA A 60 5.31 7.14 13.66
C ALA A 60 5.57 8.51 14.31
N TRP A 61 4.54 9.35 14.47
CA TRP A 61 4.64 10.66 15.12
C TRP A 61 4.99 10.56 16.61
N VAL A 62 4.51 9.54 17.33
CA VAL A 62 4.91 9.30 18.73
C VAL A 62 6.42 9.05 18.86
N PHE A 63 7.03 8.43 17.86
CA PHE A 63 8.47 8.13 17.88
C PHE A 63 9.38 9.31 17.48
N VAL A 64 8.83 10.41 16.95
CA VAL A 64 9.58 11.62 16.60
C VAL A 64 10.15 12.33 17.84
N PRO A 65 9.35 12.75 18.86
CA PRO A 65 9.88 13.43 20.03
C PRO A 65 10.79 12.52 20.89
N LEU A 66 10.65 11.20 20.76
CA LEU A 66 11.50 10.21 21.43
C LEU A 66 12.87 10.04 20.77
N GLY A 67 13.12 10.69 19.63
CA GLY A 67 14.40 10.63 18.91
C GLY A 67 14.62 9.35 18.09
N TYR A 68 13.60 8.48 17.97
CA TYR A 68 13.68 7.25 17.16
C TYR A 68 13.39 7.48 15.68
N VAL A 69 12.71 8.59 15.34
CA VAL A 69 12.40 8.98 13.96
C VAL A 69 12.85 10.42 13.75
N ALA A 70 13.61 10.66 12.69
CA ALA A 70 14.01 12.01 12.33
C ALA A 70 12.79 12.87 11.97
N GLN A 71 12.87 14.18 12.25
CA GLN A 71 11.83 15.14 11.88
C GLN A 71 11.46 15.01 10.39
N PRO A 72 10.17 14.96 10.03
CA PRO A 72 9.78 14.83 8.63
C PRO A 72 10.21 16.03 7.82
N LYS A 73 10.61 15.76 6.58
CA LYS A 73 10.79 16.79 5.56
C LYS A 73 9.72 16.61 4.49
N PHE A 74 8.85 17.61 4.37
CA PHE A 74 7.84 17.64 3.33
C PHE A 74 8.37 18.49 2.17
N ASN A 75 8.45 17.88 0.99
CA ASN A 75 8.80 18.57 -0.25
C ASN A 75 7.73 18.25 -1.30
N THR A 76 7.77 18.93 -2.45
CA THR A 76 6.75 18.75 -3.50
C THR A 76 6.67 17.32 -4.01
N LEU A 77 7.81 16.61 -4.08
CA LEU A 77 7.84 15.22 -4.53
C LEU A 77 7.21 14.26 -3.50
N SER A 78 7.44 14.47 -2.20
CA SER A 78 6.80 13.67 -1.17
C SER A 78 5.30 13.93 -1.09
N LEU A 79 4.87 15.18 -1.26
CA LEU A 79 3.45 15.53 -1.36
C LEU A 79 2.79 14.83 -2.55
N LEU A 80 3.41 14.89 -3.74
CA LEU A 80 2.90 14.22 -4.93
C LEU A 80 2.87 12.70 -4.74
N GLY A 81 3.94 12.09 -4.22
CA GLY A 81 4.01 10.66 -3.96
C GLY A 81 2.95 10.19 -2.96
N GLY A 82 2.75 10.90 -1.85
CA GLY A 82 1.72 10.60 -0.86
C GLY A 82 0.31 10.77 -1.42
N SER A 83 0.08 11.79 -2.25
CA SER A 83 -1.20 12.04 -2.91
C SER A 83 -1.55 10.94 -3.91
N LEU A 84 -0.58 10.47 -4.69
CA LEU A 84 -0.76 9.31 -5.58
C LEU A 84 -1.09 8.06 -4.76
N GLY A 85 -0.53 7.89 -3.57
CA GLY A 85 -0.89 6.79 -2.67
C GLY A 85 -2.38 6.80 -2.28
N ALA A 86 -2.90 7.97 -1.89
CA ALA A 86 -4.32 8.13 -1.58
C ALA A 86 -5.22 7.92 -2.81
N LEU A 87 -4.82 8.44 -3.97
CA LEU A 87 -5.57 8.29 -5.22
C LEU A 87 -5.59 6.83 -5.71
N SER A 88 -4.46 6.12 -5.58
CA SER A 88 -4.35 4.70 -5.85
C SER A 88 -5.39 3.92 -5.05
N ILE A 89 -5.49 4.20 -3.75
CA ILE A 89 -6.47 3.59 -2.86
C ILE A 89 -7.92 3.88 -3.33
N ALA A 90 -8.21 5.13 -3.68
CA ALA A 90 -9.53 5.52 -4.15
C ALA A 90 -9.96 4.73 -5.40
N PHE A 91 -9.10 4.71 -6.42
CA PHE A 91 -9.39 3.98 -7.66
C PHE A 91 -9.45 2.47 -7.44
N LEU A 92 -8.62 1.94 -6.55
CA LEU A 92 -8.62 0.52 -6.22
C LEU A 92 -9.95 0.11 -5.57
N ASN A 93 -10.44 0.89 -4.61
CA ASN A 93 -11.76 0.66 -3.99
C ASN A 93 -12.90 0.88 -4.99
N ALA A 94 -12.82 1.88 -5.87
CA ALA A 94 -13.81 2.10 -6.92
C ALA A 94 -13.85 0.93 -7.92
N SER A 95 -12.70 0.39 -8.31
CA SER A 95 -12.63 -0.80 -9.16
C SER A 95 -13.28 -2.00 -8.49
N LEU A 96 -13.07 -2.20 -7.19
CA LEU A 96 -13.70 -3.29 -6.44
C LEU A 96 -15.22 -3.12 -6.34
N TRP A 97 -15.72 -1.88 -6.28
CA TRP A 97 -17.15 -1.59 -6.25
C TRP A 97 -17.85 -1.94 -7.58
N TYR A 98 -17.21 -1.63 -8.70
CA TYR A 98 -17.80 -1.82 -10.03
C TYR A 98 -17.49 -3.17 -10.68
N ASN A 99 -16.43 -3.86 -10.26
CA ASN A 99 -16.03 -5.13 -10.87
C ASN A 99 -16.16 -6.31 -9.89
N ALA A 100 -16.21 -7.51 -10.45
CA ALA A 100 -16.00 -8.73 -9.69
C ALA A 100 -14.62 -8.73 -9.00
N VAL A 101 -14.52 -9.46 -7.88
CA VAL A 101 -13.29 -9.61 -7.10
C VAL A 101 -12.16 -10.17 -7.97
N GLY A 102 -12.46 -11.12 -8.87
CA GLY A 102 -11.49 -11.68 -9.82
C GLY A 102 -10.89 -10.63 -10.75
N THR A 103 -11.73 -9.82 -11.40
CA THR A 103 -11.28 -8.69 -12.24
C THR A 103 -10.40 -7.70 -11.47
N TYR A 104 -10.78 -7.35 -10.25
CA TYR A 104 -9.99 -6.48 -9.37
C TYR A 104 -8.59 -7.03 -9.08
N GLN A 105 -8.48 -8.34 -8.84
CA GLN A 105 -7.20 -9.00 -8.59
C GLN A 105 -6.30 -8.97 -9.84
N VAL A 106 -6.88 -9.14 -11.03
CA VAL A 106 -6.13 -8.99 -12.29
C VAL A 106 -5.46 -7.62 -12.39
N PHE A 107 -6.21 -6.53 -12.12
CA PHE A 107 -5.63 -5.18 -12.15
C PHE A 107 -4.51 -4.97 -11.13
N LYS A 108 -4.65 -5.53 -9.92
CA LYS A 108 -3.56 -5.50 -8.93
C LYS A 108 -2.30 -6.17 -9.46
N LEU A 109 -2.43 -7.32 -10.11
CA LEU A 109 -1.30 -8.10 -10.64
C LEU A 109 -0.67 -7.44 -11.87
N LEU A 110 -1.47 -6.74 -12.68
CA LEU A 110 -0.98 -5.90 -13.77
C LEU A 110 -0.15 -4.70 -13.27
N THR A 111 -0.09 -4.42 -11.98
CA THR A 111 0.80 -3.36 -11.46
C THR A 111 2.27 -3.72 -11.66
N VAL A 112 2.62 -5.02 -11.63
CA VAL A 112 3.99 -5.50 -11.84
C VAL A 112 4.52 -5.13 -13.23
N PRO A 113 3.85 -5.48 -14.36
CA PRO A 113 4.32 -5.06 -15.69
C PRO A 113 4.26 -3.55 -15.89
N VAL A 114 3.32 -2.84 -15.27
CA VAL A 114 3.23 -1.37 -15.37
C VAL A 114 4.41 -0.70 -14.65
N ILE A 115 4.80 -1.16 -13.46
CA ILE A 115 6.01 -0.68 -12.77
C ILE A 115 7.23 -0.92 -13.65
N ALA A 116 7.40 -2.12 -14.20
CA ALA A 116 8.53 -2.44 -15.04
C ALA A 116 8.61 -1.53 -16.28
N GLY A 117 7.47 -1.28 -16.93
CA GLY A 117 7.40 -0.39 -18.09
C GLY A 117 7.74 1.06 -17.74
N ILE A 118 7.18 1.58 -16.64
CA ILE A 118 7.45 2.96 -16.19
C ILE A 118 8.91 3.11 -15.77
N ASP A 119 9.46 2.17 -15.00
CA ASP A 119 10.86 2.21 -14.55
C ASP A 119 11.81 2.14 -15.76
N PHE A 120 11.52 1.30 -16.76
CA PHE A 120 12.29 1.27 -18.01
C PHE A 120 12.27 2.62 -18.74
N VAL A 121 11.11 3.27 -18.87
CA VAL A 121 10.99 4.57 -19.55
C VAL A 121 11.71 5.69 -18.78
N TRP A 122 11.65 5.70 -17.45
CA TRP A 122 12.25 6.77 -16.65
C TRP A 122 13.73 6.59 -16.35
N THR A 123 14.19 5.37 -16.11
CA THR A 123 15.56 5.08 -15.64
C THR A 123 16.39 4.33 -16.68
N GLY A 124 15.77 3.82 -17.75
CA GLY A 124 16.43 2.96 -18.73
C GLY A 124 16.74 1.55 -18.20
N LYS A 125 16.29 1.22 -16.98
CA LYS A 125 16.60 -0.06 -16.33
C LYS A 125 15.88 -1.20 -17.04
N GLN A 126 16.66 -2.14 -17.56
CA GLN A 126 16.13 -3.32 -18.22
C GLN A 126 15.89 -4.46 -17.23
N LEU A 127 14.79 -5.18 -17.40
CA LEU A 127 14.58 -6.45 -16.72
C LEU A 127 15.49 -7.53 -17.32
N SER A 128 16.08 -8.36 -16.45
CA SER A 128 16.75 -9.57 -16.89
C SER A 128 15.77 -10.54 -17.55
N ARG A 129 16.28 -11.44 -18.41
CA ARG A 129 15.46 -12.48 -19.05
C ARG A 129 14.69 -13.34 -18.03
N LEU A 130 15.32 -13.62 -16.88
CA LEU A 130 14.68 -14.38 -15.81
C LEU A 130 13.54 -13.61 -15.15
N GLN A 131 13.70 -12.30 -14.91
CA GLN A 131 12.62 -11.45 -14.40
C GLN A 131 11.47 -11.34 -15.38
N LEU A 132 11.76 -11.23 -16.68
CA LEU A 132 10.72 -11.20 -17.72
C LEU A 132 9.95 -12.53 -17.78
N LEU A 133 10.64 -13.66 -17.67
CA LEU A 133 10.01 -14.98 -17.62
C LEU A 133 9.15 -15.15 -16.35
N ALA A 134 9.65 -14.73 -15.19
CA ALA A 134 8.88 -14.76 -13.95
C ALA A 134 7.61 -13.91 -14.05
N LEU A 135 7.73 -12.71 -14.63
CA LEU A 135 6.60 -11.82 -14.88
C LEU A 135 5.56 -12.46 -15.81
N ALA A 136 6.02 -13.07 -16.92
CA ALA A 136 5.14 -13.78 -17.84
C ALA A 136 4.41 -14.93 -17.13
N CYS A 137 5.10 -15.73 -16.32
CA CYS A 137 4.50 -16.81 -15.54
C CYS A 137 3.44 -16.29 -14.56
N ILE A 138 3.68 -15.17 -13.87
CA ILE A 138 2.69 -14.56 -12.95
C ILE A 138 1.45 -14.14 -13.74
N VAL A 139 1.61 -13.38 -14.83
CA VAL A 139 0.48 -12.90 -15.64
C VAL A 139 -0.34 -14.07 -16.20
N VAL A 140 0.31 -15.10 -16.71
CA VAL A 140 -0.35 -16.30 -17.25
C VAL A 140 -1.08 -17.07 -16.15
N GLY A 141 -0.42 -17.35 -15.02
CA GLY A 141 -1.00 -18.08 -13.89
C GLY A 141 -2.22 -17.35 -13.31
N THR A 142 -2.14 -16.03 -13.17
CA THR A 142 -3.28 -15.19 -12.78
C THR A 142 -4.40 -15.25 -13.80
N GLY A 143 -4.08 -15.15 -15.09
CA GLY A 143 -5.07 -15.27 -16.17
C GLY A 143 -5.86 -16.56 -16.05
N PHE A 144 -5.19 -17.69 -15.84
CA PHE A 144 -5.86 -18.99 -15.64
C PHE A 144 -6.76 -19.04 -14.40
N VAL A 145 -6.29 -18.54 -13.25
CA VAL A 145 -7.06 -18.55 -11.99
C VAL A 145 -8.28 -17.62 -12.07
N THR A 146 -8.15 -16.49 -12.77
CA THR A 146 -9.18 -15.44 -12.78
C THR A 146 -10.18 -15.57 -13.92
N VAL A 147 -9.88 -16.34 -14.99
CA VAL A 147 -10.71 -16.39 -16.22
C VAL A 147 -12.18 -16.75 -15.96
N ALA A 148 -12.46 -17.50 -14.88
CA ALA A 148 -13.80 -17.89 -14.49
C ALA A 148 -14.57 -16.83 -13.68
N GLU A 149 -13.88 -15.81 -13.16
CA GLU A 149 -14.42 -14.78 -12.27
C GLU A 149 -14.27 -13.35 -12.83
N VAL A 150 -13.84 -13.22 -14.09
CA VAL A 150 -13.73 -11.91 -14.75
C VAL A 150 -15.07 -11.49 -15.32
N GLU A 151 -15.66 -10.46 -14.71
CA GLU A 151 -16.70 -9.64 -15.31
C GLU A 151 -16.13 -8.23 -15.52
N LEU A 152 -15.92 -7.83 -16.78
CA LEU A 152 -15.40 -6.51 -17.11
C LEU A 152 -16.55 -5.52 -17.27
N ARG A 153 -16.70 -4.63 -16.30
CA ARG A 153 -17.57 -3.45 -16.45
C ARG A 153 -16.73 -2.28 -16.93
N VAL A 154 -17.24 -1.50 -17.89
CA VAL A 154 -16.47 -0.40 -18.51
C VAL A 154 -15.95 0.58 -17.46
N ILE A 155 -16.82 1.06 -16.56
CA ILE A 155 -16.43 1.99 -15.50
C ILE A 155 -15.40 1.35 -14.57
N GLY A 156 -15.65 0.13 -14.09
CA GLY A 156 -14.72 -0.58 -13.22
C GLY A 156 -13.37 -0.84 -13.88
N THR A 157 -13.36 -1.14 -15.18
CA THR A 157 -12.15 -1.36 -15.99
C THR A 157 -11.32 -0.08 -16.09
N VAL A 158 -11.95 1.07 -16.34
CA VAL A 158 -11.27 2.38 -16.33
C VAL A 158 -10.69 2.67 -14.94
N MET A 159 -11.46 2.42 -13.87
CA MET A 159 -10.96 2.59 -12.49
C MET A 159 -9.79 1.64 -12.19
N GLY A 160 -9.85 0.40 -12.68
CA GLY A 160 -8.77 -0.59 -12.55
C GLY A 160 -7.48 -0.13 -13.22
N ILE A 161 -7.55 0.34 -14.48
CA ILE A 161 -6.39 0.87 -15.22
C ILE A 161 -5.79 2.08 -14.50
N LEU A 162 -6.63 3.00 -14.03
CA LEU A 162 -6.19 4.17 -13.26
C LEU A 162 -5.54 3.74 -11.94
N ALA A 163 -6.16 2.81 -11.20
CA ALA A 163 -5.62 2.26 -9.97
C ALA A 163 -4.23 1.68 -10.19
N THR A 164 -4.08 0.74 -11.13
CA THR A 164 -2.81 0.10 -11.48
C THR A 164 -1.73 1.13 -11.84
N SER A 165 -2.07 2.11 -12.68
CA SER A 165 -1.12 3.15 -13.13
C SER A 165 -0.67 4.04 -11.97
N VAL A 166 -1.62 4.49 -11.15
CA VAL A 166 -1.34 5.37 -10.01
C VAL A 166 -0.59 4.61 -8.90
N THR A 167 -0.90 3.33 -8.65
CA THR A 167 -0.15 2.48 -7.72
C THR A 167 1.31 2.35 -8.16
N ALA A 168 1.55 2.08 -9.45
CA ALA A 168 2.90 1.94 -9.98
C ALA A 168 3.70 3.24 -9.81
N LEU A 169 3.11 4.39 -10.18
CA LEU A 169 3.72 5.70 -10.00
C LEU A 169 4.01 6.00 -8.52
N HIS A 170 3.05 5.73 -7.63
CA HIS A 170 3.22 5.92 -6.19
C HIS A 170 4.41 5.12 -5.64
N GLN A 171 4.55 3.85 -6.01
CA GLN A 171 5.64 3.00 -5.48
C GLN A 171 7.01 3.41 -6.02
N ILE A 172 7.11 3.76 -7.30
CA ILE A 172 8.35 4.28 -7.90
C ILE A 172 8.74 5.62 -7.26
N MET A 173 7.76 6.51 -7.05
CA MET A 173 7.98 7.78 -6.38
C MET A 173 8.38 7.61 -4.91
N MET A 174 7.79 6.64 -4.21
CA MET A 174 8.16 6.31 -2.84
C MET A 174 9.63 5.91 -2.76
N GLU A 175 10.07 4.97 -3.60
CA GLU A 175 11.48 4.58 -3.69
C GLU A 175 12.38 5.79 -3.97
N LYS A 176 12.04 6.59 -4.98
CA LYS A 176 12.83 7.75 -5.40
C LYS A 176 12.94 8.80 -4.29
N VAL A 177 11.83 9.21 -3.69
CA VAL A 177 11.78 10.24 -2.64
C VAL A 177 12.54 9.79 -1.40
N THR A 178 12.34 8.54 -0.98
CA THR A 178 13.04 7.99 0.18
C THR A 178 14.55 7.96 -0.06
N ARG A 179 14.99 7.55 -1.25
CA ARG A 179 16.43 7.52 -1.60
C ARG A 179 17.04 8.92 -1.69
N GLU A 180 16.37 9.86 -2.37
CA GLU A 180 16.86 11.24 -2.56
C GLU A 180 16.97 12.01 -1.24
N ASN A 181 16.00 11.80 -0.33
CA ASN A 181 15.99 12.48 0.97
C ASN A 181 16.70 11.69 2.08
N GLN A 182 17.21 10.49 1.77
CA GLN A 182 17.84 9.58 2.71
C GLN A 182 16.95 9.27 3.93
N PHE A 183 15.65 9.15 3.69
CA PHE A 183 14.71 8.81 4.74
C PHE A 183 14.94 7.38 5.22
N ASP A 184 14.87 7.18 6.52
CA ASP A 184 14.73 5.83 7.05
C ASP A 184 13.30 5.29 6.79
N LYS A 185 13.09 4.01 7.08
CA LYS A 185 11.80 3.33 6.90
C LYS A 185 10.66 3.96 7.69
N MET A 186 10.92 4.43 8.92
CA MET A 186 9.91 5.05 9.77
C MET A 186 9.59 6.47 9.32
N GLN A 187 10.61 7.22 8.89
CA GLN A 187 10.44 8.56 8.34
C GLN A 187 9.68 8.51 7.01
N THR A 188 9.97 7.53 6.16
CA THR A 188 9.20 7.28 4.92
C THR A 188 7.75 6.97 5.25
N LEU A 189 7.51 6.01 6.15
CA LEU A 189 6.16 5.65 6.59
C LEU A 189 5.43 6.89 7.11
N LEU A 190 6.07 7.68 7.97
CA LEU A 190 5.51 8.89 8.57
C LEU A 190 5.11 9.91 7.51
N VAL A 191 6.02 10.26 6.59
CA VAL A 191 5.76 11.27 5.55
C VAL A 191 4.59 10.85 4.67
N TYR A 192 4.60 9.62 4.18
CA TYR A 192 3.57 9.13 3.26
C TYR A 192 2.22 8.99 3.95
N THR A 193 2.16 8.40 5.15
CA THR A 193 0.89 8.25 5.90
C THR A 193 0.35 9.58 6.39
N THR A 194 1.20 10.54 6.76
CA THR A 194 0.75 11.90 7.14
C THR A 194 0.09 12.63 5.97
N ILE A 195 0.58 12.43 4.74
CA ILE A 195 0.00 13.03 3.54
C ILE A 195 -1.25 12.27 3.09
N SER A 196 -1.21 10.93 3.07
CA SER A 196 -2.29 10.13 2.49
C SER A 196 -3.50 10.00 3.42
N THR A 197 -3.33 10.03 4.75
CA THR A 197 -4.45 9.91 5.71
C THR A 197 -5.54 10.98 5.52
N PRO A 198 -5.24 12.31 5.50
CA PRO A 198 -6.28 13.32 5.31
C PRO A 198 -6.95 13.21 3.94
N LEU A 199 -6.20 12.84 2.90
CA LEU A 199 -6.76 12.61 1.55
C LEU A 199 -7.69 11.40 1.54
N CYS A 200 -7.30 10.29 2.18
CA CYS A 200 -8.16 9.12 2.35
C CYS A 200 -9.41 9.46 3.18
N PHE A 201 -9.30 10.33 4.18
CA PHE A 201 -10.46 10.80 4.95
C PHE A 201 -11.44 11.58 4.09
N VAL A 202 -10.95 12.46 3.21
CA VAL A 202 -11.79 13.16 2.22
C VAL A 202 -12.46 12.14 1.31
N ILE A 203 -11.74 11.14 0.79
CA ILE A 203 -12.30 10.08 -0.04
C ILE A 203 -13.39 9.30 0.73
N ALA A 204 -13.16 8.95 2.00
CA ALA A 204 -14.16 8.30 2.85
C ALA A 204 -15.41 9.16 3.01
N ALA A 205 -15.26 10.47 3.22
CA ALA A 205 -16.37 11.40 3.36
C ALA A 205 -17.28 11.47 2.12
N PHE A 206 -16.74 11.25 0.93
CA PHE A 206 -17.51 11.21 -0.33
C PHE A 206 -18.04 9.82 -0.70
N THR A 207 -17.47 8.76 -0.13
CA THR A 207 -17.81 7.38 -0.51
C THR A 207 -18.68 6.67 0.52
N GLU A 208 -18.69 7.13 1.77
CA GLU A 208 -19.36 6.49 2.90
C GLU A 208 -20.14 7.51 3.74
N PRO A 209 -21.34 7.16 4.26
CA PRO A 209 -22.12 8.05 5.09
C PRO A 209 -21.47 8.20 6.48
N LEU A 210 -20.69 9.27 6.68
CA LEU A 210 -19.94 9.51 7.93
C LEU A 210 -20.84 9.55 9.18
N THR A 211 -22.10 9.96 9.03
CA THR A 211 -23.08 9.93 10.13
C THR A 211 -23.30 8.50 10.63
N GLU A 212 -23.40 7.52 9.73
CA GLU A 212 -23.56 6.12 10.12
C GLU A 212 -22.26 5.52 10.67
N VAL A 213 -21.11 5.90 10.08
CA VAL A 213 -19.78 5.51 10.60
C VAL A 213 -19.62 5.97 12.05
N SER A 214 -20.00 7.22 12.34
CA SER A 214 -19.92 7.80 13.68
C SER A 214 -20.94 7.23 14.66
N ALA A 215 -22.08 6.74 14.16
CA ALA A 215 -23.13 6.12 14.95
C ALA A 215 -22.89 4.62 15.21
N TYR A 216 -21.82 4.04 14.66
CA TYR A 216 -21.51 2.62 14.85
C TYR A 216 -21.21 2.29 16.32
N GLU A 217 -21.97 1.35 16.87
CA GLU A 217 -21.83 0.91 18.25
C GLU A 217 -20.65 -0.06 18.41
N TRP A 218 -19.56 0.43 19.02
CA TRP A 218 -18.37 -0.36 19.27
C TRP A 218 -18.57 -1.36 20.41
N SER A 219 -18.81 -2.62 20.06
CA SER A 219 -18.65 -3.71 21.02
C SER A 219 -17.17 -3.87 21.43
N ARG A 220 -16.92 -4.42 22.62
CA ARG A 220 -15.54 -4.75 23.07
C ARG A 220 -14.79 -5.64 22.07
N GLY A 221 -15.50 -6.59 21.45
CA GLY A 221 -14.95 -7.47 20.42
C GLY A 221 -14.56 -6.71 19.16
N ALA A 222 -15.43 -5.82 18.68
CA ALA A 222 -15.16 -4.99 17.50
C ALA A 222 -13.97 -4.07 17.73
N LEU A 223 -13.92 -3.38 18.87
CA LEU A 223 -12.81 -2.49 19.23
C LEU A 223 -11.47 -3.24 19.33
N ALA A 224 -11.46 -4.42 19.96
CA ALA A 224 -10.26 -5.25 20.03
C ALA A 224 -9.76 -5.68 18.64
N HIS A 225 -10.66 -6.06 17.73
CA HIS A 225 -10.29 -6.42 16.37
C HIS A 225 -9.85 -5.21 15.54
N LEU A 226 -10.44 -4.03 15.76
CA LEU A 226 -9.99 -2.79 15.16
C LEU A 226 -8.54 -2.49 15.56
N ILE A 227 -8.25 -2.46 16.87
CA ILE A 227 -6.89 -2.20 17.39
C ILE A 227 -5.90 -3.22 16.83
N LEU A 228 -6.25 -4.52 16.88
CA LEU A 228 -5.43 -5.58 16.32
C LEU A 228 -5.18 -5.36 14.81
N SER A 229 -6.21 -4.98 14.05
CA SER A 229 -6.07 -4.69 12.62
C SER A 229 -5.14 -3.51 12.35
N CYS A 230 -5.18 -2.44 13.15
CA CYS A 230 -4.27 -1.31 13.04
C CYS A 230 -2.81 -1.71 13.30
N VAL A 231 -2.58 -2.53 14.33
CA VAL A 231 -1.23 -3.06 14.64
C VAL A 231 -0.71 -3.94 13.50
N VAL A 232 -1.54 -4.85 12.97
CA VAL A 232 -1.15 -5.70 11.84
C VAL A 232 -0.92 -4.86 10.58
N PHE A 233 -1.76 -3.85 10.32
CA PHE A 233 -1.60 -2.96 9.18
C PHE A 233 -0.31 -2.14 9.27
N TYR A 234 0.13 -1.74 10.46
CA TYR A 234 1.45 -1.14 10.64
C TYR A 234 2.59 -2.06 10.18
N PHE A 235 2.50 -3.37 10.46
CA PHE A 235 3.48 -4.34 9.96
C PHE A 235 3.43 -4.51 8.44
N VAL A 236 2.23 -4.48 7.84
CA VAL A 236 2.08 -4.43 6.38
C VAL A 236 2.76 -3.19 5.81
N ALA A 237 2.48 -2.00 6.38
CA ALA A 237 2.98 -0.74 5.87
C ALA A 237 4.51 -0.61 6.01
N ILE A 238 5.08 -0.99 7.16
CA ILE A 238 6.54 -0.91 7.35
C ILE A 238 7.28 -1.96 6.51
N SER A 239 6.72 -3.17 6.32
CA SER A 239 7.32 -4.17 5.42
C SER A 239 7.30 -3.70 3.98
N MET A 240 6.20 -3.10 3.52
CA MET A 240 6.13 -2.45 2.20
C MET A 240 7.24 -1.43 2.02
N VAL A 241 7.36 -0.47 2.94
CA VAL A 241 8.39 0.57 2.86
C VAL A 241 9.79 -0.06 2.80
N VAL A 242 10.08 -1.06 3.63
CA VAL A 242 11.40 -1.71 3.62
C VAL A 242 11.66 -2.47 2.32
N ILE A 243 10.73 -3.28 1.84
CA ILE A 243 10.92 -4.10 0.63
C ILE A 243 11.07 -3.20 -0.61
N VAL A 244 10.23 -2.17 -0.73
CA VAL A 244 10.30 -1.22 -1.85
C VAL A 244 11.66 -0.51 -1.88
N ASN A 245 12.16 -0.06 -0.72
CA ASN A 245 13.39 0.73 -0.65
C ASN A 245 14.68 -0.10 -0.58
N ALA A 246 14.63 -1.33 -0.05
CA ALA A 246 15.80 -2.21 0.05
C ALA A 246 15.99 -3.08 -1.20
N ALA A 247 14.90 -3.47 -1.87
CA ALA A 247 14.93 -4.33 -3.04
C ALA A 247 14.45 -3.58 -4.28
N SER A 248 13.12 -3.43 -4.44
CA SER A 248 12.50 -2.60 -5.47
C SER A 248 10.97 -2.60 -5.33
N PRO A 249 10.26 -1.62 -5.93
CA PRO A 249 8.81 -1.67 -6.15
C PRO A 249 8.35 -3.00 -6.78
N LEU A 250 9.09 -3.51 -7.76
CA LEU A 250 8.80 -4.76 -8.45
C LEU A 250 8.82 -5.96 -7.48
N THR A 251 9.84 -6.04 -6.62
CA THR A 251 9.97 -7.11 -5.62
C THR A 251 8.79 -7.09 -4.66
N PHE A 252 8.39 -5.90 -4.17
CA PHE A 252 7.26 -5.79 -3.25
C PHE A 252 5.96 -6.29 -3.87
N GLN A 253 5.68 -5.96 -5.14
CA GLN A 253 4.42 -6.39 -5.76
C GLN A 253 4.32 -7.89 -6.06
N VAL A 254 5.46 -8.59 -6.05
CA VAL A 254 5.50 -10.05 -6.21
C VAL A 254 5.32 -10.77 -4.87
N VAL A 255 5.68 -10.14 -3.76
CA VAL A 255 5.55 -10.65 -2.38
C VAL A 255 4.11 -10.53 -1.90
#